data_AF-A0A8B9K1T7-F1
#
_entry.id   AF-A0A8B9K1T7-F1
#
_cell.length_a   1.000
_cell.length_b   1.000
_cell.length_c   1.000
_cell.angle_alpha   90.00
_cell.angle_beta   90.00
_cell.angle_gamma   90.00
#
_symmetry.space_group_name_H-M   'P 1'
#
loop_
_entity.id
_entity.type
_entity.pdbx_description
1 polymer ?
#
loop_
_entity_poly.entity_id
_entity_poly.type
_entity_poly.pdbx_seq_one_letter_code
_entity_poly.pdbx_strand_id
1 'polypeptide(L)'
;MCAFGIKPDISHRGIQTRRQSEKITAECLKTADTAVTADMTTQLTDSPSTVFFDLETTGLGSSCDIVQLAAVSGSHTLNLFMVPRCRIDPGASRVTGFKVRRQRLFLHRRPVLTNSLKEALVSFITFLGMFGRPILVGHNIRRFDCLVLARVLDEFGLKAVFQARVAGFLDSLPLARQLLKDSGLQSFKQENLVKTVLGVSYAAHNALADVQALQKLYWALRPTAGHIQQHTFSLDSLNTATVKPVRLPGQSNLCENFQKAVKVTVNGTGQVIRLLDKTKGV
;
A
#
# COMPACT_ATOMS: atom_id res chain seq x y z
N MET A 1 -38.87 -48.18 -19.90
CA MET A 1 -39.72 -47.01 -20.21
C MET A 1 -39.48 -45.92 -19.16
N CYS A 2 -39.28 -44.68 -19.63
CA CYS A 2 -39.57 -43.37 -19.03
C CYS A 2 -38.99 -42.89 -17.68
N ALA A 3 -37.91 -42.09 -17.80
CA ALA A 3 -37.64 -40.68 -17.40
C ALA A 3 -38.35 -39.89 -16.26
N PHE A 4 -37.60 -38.84 -15.85
CA PHE A 4 -37.86 -37.62 -15.04
C PHE A 4 -37.54 -37.70 -13.53
N GLY A 5 -36.88 -36.74 -12.86
CA GLY A 5 -36.40 -35.40 -13.19
C GLY A 5 -35.83 -34.69 -11.94
N ILE A 6 -34.96 -33.70 -12.15
CA ILE A 6 -34.07 -32.98 -11.19
C ILE A 6 -34.81 -31.95 -10.29
N LYS A 7 -34.33 -31.73 -9.05
CA LYS A 7 -33.83 -30.44 -8.50
C LYS A 7 -33.40 -30.51 -7.02
N PRO A 8 -32.17 -30.08 -6.64
CA PRO A 8 -31.90 -29.60 -5.30
C PRO A 8 -32.06 -28.07 -5.22
N ASP A 9 -32.79 -27.63 -4.20
CA ASP A 9 -33.10 -26.25 -3.85
C ASP A 9 -31.85 -25.50 -3.35
N ILE A 10 -31.45 -24.47 -4.10
CA ILE A 10 -30.39 -23.52 -3.74
C ILE A 10 -31.05 -22.15 -3.62
N SER A 11 -31.50 -21.76 -2.42
CA SER A 11 -31.92 -20.37 -2.20
C SER A 11 -31.72 -19.85 -0.76
N HIS A 12 -31.51 -20.69 0.26
CA HIS A 12 -31.48 -20.20 1.65
C HIS A 12 -30.10 -19.81 2.23
N ARG A 13 -28.97 -20.25 1.66
CA ARG A 13 -27.63 -19.90 2.20
C ARG A 13 -27.05 -18.56 1.74
N GLY A 14 -27.56 -17.96 0.67
CA GLY A 14 -27.04 -16.68 0.14
C GLY A 14 -27.60 -15.42 0.81
N ILE A 15 -28.73 -15.53 1.51
CA ILE A 15 -29.42 -14.39 2.13
C ILE A 15 -28.89 -14.12 3.55
N GLN A 16 -28.46 -15.17 4.26
CA GLN A 16 -27.90 -15.06 5.62
C GLN A 16 -26.53 -14.36 5.63
N THR A 17 -25.65 -14.68 4.67
CA THR A 17 -24.30 -14.08 4.59
C THR A 17 -24.32 -12.60 4.23
N ARG A 18 -25.25 -12.17 3.36
CA ARG A 18 -25.42 -10.74 3.00
C ARG A 18 -25.91 -9.91 4.19
N ARG A 19 -26.91 -10.40 4.93
CA ARG A 19 -27.41 -9.74 6.15
C ARG A 19 -26.37 -9.70 7.27
N GLN A 20 -25.48 -10.69 7.36
CA GLN A 20 -24.35 -10.69 8.29
C GLN A 20 -23.32 -9.61 7.92
N SER A 21 -23.00 -9.49 6.62
CA SER A 21 -22.04 -8.47 6.13
C SER A 21 -22.56 -7.04 6.27
N GLU A 22 -23.86 -6.81 6.07
CA GLU A 22 -24.50 -5.49 6.26
C GLU A 22 -24.58 -5.11 7.74
N LYS A 23 -24.80 -6.08 8.65
CA LYS A 23 -24.74 -5.87 10.11
C LYS A 23 -23.33 -5.52 10.60
N ILE A 24 -22.31 -6.25 10.14
CA ILE A 24 -20.91 -5.97 10.50
C ILE A 24 -20.46 -4.60 9.99
N THR A 25 -20.90 -4.20 8.79
CA THR A 25 -20.57 -2.88 8.23
C THR A 25 -21.23 -1.74 9.01
N ALA A 26 -22.47 -1.91 9.45
CA ALA A 26 -23.18 -0.92 10.29
C ALA A 26 -22.62 -0.85 11.72
N GLU A 27 -22.11 -1.95 12.26
CA GLU A 27 -21.48 -2.02 13.59
C GLU A 27 -20.08 -1.40 13.58
N CYS A 28 -19.35 -1.51 12.47
CA CYS A 28 -18.06 -0.84 12.23
C CYS A 28 -18.21 0.68 12.01
N LEU A 29 -19.37 1.14 11.53
CA LEU A 29 -19.71 2.57 11.41
C LEU A 29 -20.16 3.18 12.75
N LYS A 30 -20.81 2.41 13.63
CA LYS A 30 -21.25 2.90 14.96
C LYS A 30 -20.12 2.97 15.98
N THR A 31 -19.12 2.11 15.86
CA THR A 31 -17.95 2.09 16.76
C THR A 31 -16.94 3.22 16.49
N ALA A 32 -17.12 3.98 15.40
CA ALA A 32 -16.33 5.18 15.12
C ALA A 32 -16.72 6.39 15.99
N ASP A 33 -17.91 6.40 16.59
CA ASP A 33 -18.46 7.57 17.30
C ASP A 33 -18.43 7.47 18.85
N THR A 34 -17.95 6.36 19.44
CA THR A 34 -18.00 6.17 20.92
C THR A 34 -16.63 5.95 21.57
N ALA A 35 -15.52 6.08 20.83
CA ALA A 35 -14.19 6.04 21.42
C ALA A 35 -13.73 7.45 21.85
N VAL A 36 -14.49 8.07 22.75
CA VAL A 36 -14.00 9.19 23.57
C VAL A 36 -14.24 8.77 25.02
N THR A 37 -13.23 8.96 25.87
CA THR A 37 -13.11 8.65 27.30
C THR A 37 -12.66 7.24 27.68
N ALA A 38 -11.34 7.04 27.75
CA ALA A 38 -10.65 6.55 28.94
C ALA A 38 -9.14 6.82 28.80
N ASP A 39 -8.66 7.77 29.60
CA ASP A 39 -7.28 8.21 29.72
C ASP A 39 -6.47 7.24 30.59
N MET A 40 -5.37 6.72 30.03
CA MET A 40 -4.23 6.18 30.77
C MET A 40 -2.95 6.47 29.99
N THR A 41 -2.38 7.64 30.29
CA THR A 41 -0.94 7.90 30.37
C THR A 41 -0.07 7.17 29.34
N THR A 42 -0.12 7.62 28.09
CA THR A 42 0.94 7.35 27.13
C THR A 42 1.71 8.64 26.92
N GLN A 43 2.98 8.67 27.28
CA GLN A 43 3.86 9.73 26.79
C GLN A 43 3.82 9.69 25.26
N LEU A 44 3.15 10.68 24.64
CA LEU A 44 3.12 10.83 23.20
C LEU A 44 4.55 11.09 22.72
N THR A 45 5.23 10.05 22.28
CA THR A 45 6.20 10.23 21.21
C THR A 45 5.39 10.69 20.01
N ASP A 46 5.54 11.95 19.60
CA ASP A 46 4.80 12.62 18.52
C ASP A 46 5.05 12.02 17.11
N SER A 47 5.68 10.85 17.06
CA SER A 47 6.00 10.09 15.87
C SER A 47 4.93 9.02 15.61
N PRO A 48 4.34 8.97 14.40
CA PRO A 48 3.36 7.95 14.04
C PRO A 48 3.96 6.54 14.19
N SER A 49 3.12 5.58 14.58
CA SER A 49 3.51 4.17 14.63
C SER A 49 3.98 3.67 13.26
N THR A 50 4.77 2.60 13.24
CA THR A 50 5.26 1.99 11.99
C THR A 50 4.62 0.63 11.78
N VAL A 51 4.10 0.39 10.56
CA VAL A 51 3.65 -0.94 10.12
C VAL A 51 4.47 -1.34 8.90
N PHE A 52 5.08 -2.51 8.93
CA PHE A 52 5.82 -3.08 7.80
C PHE A 52 4.87 -3.93 6.98
N PHE A 53 4.87 -3.82 5.65
CA PHE A 53 4.04 -4.65 4.78
C PHE A 53 4.79 -5.07 3.52
N ASP A 54 4.34 -6.18 2.93
CA ASP A 54 4.88 -6.75 1.70
C ASP A 54 3.78 -7.55 0.97
N LEU A 55 3.88 -7.62 -0.36
CA LEU A 55 2.97 -8.35 -1.22
C LEU A 55 3.71 -9.42 -2.04
N GLU A 56 3.21 -10.66 -1.97
CA GLU A 56 3.52 -11.64 -3.02
C GLU A 56 2.45 -11.57 -4.10
N THR A 57 2.87 -11.48 -5.35
CA THR A 57 1.98 -11.33 -6.50
C THR A 57 2.12 -12.49 -7.49
N THR A 58 1.17 -12.56 -8.43
CA THR A 58 1.24 -13.56 -9.52
C THR A 58 2.38 -13.33 -10.51
N GLY A 59 3.02 -12.15 -10.48
CA GLY A 59 4.05 -11.74 -11.42
C GLY A 59 4.40 -10.26 -11.26
N LEU A 60 5.25 -9.72 -12.14
CA LEU A 60 5.72 -8.32 -12.08
C LEU A 60 4.92 -7.35 -12.97
N GLY A 61 3.92 -7.85 -13.69
CA GLY A 61 3.08 -7.03 -14.57
C GLY A 61 2.09 -6.13 -13.81
N SER A 62 1.66 -5.04 -14.44
CA SER A 62 0.70 -4.09 -13.83
C SER A 62 -0.67 -4.70 -13.51
N SER A 63 -1.05 -5.78 -14.20
CA SER A 63 -2.29 -6.55 -14.02
C SER A 63 -2.15 -7.79 -13.14
N CYS A 64 -1.02 -7.96 -12.44
CA CYS A 64 -0.84 -9.09 -11.52
C CYS A 64 -1.88 -9.06 -10.38
N ASP A 65 -2.16 -10.21 -9.78
CA ASP A 65 -3.00 -10.29 -8.59
C ASP A 65 -2.14 -10.50 -7.34
N ILE A 66 -2.64 -10.02 -6.20
CA ILE A 66 -2.05 -10.30 -4.88
C ILE A 66 -2.38 -11.75 -4.51
N VAL A 67 -1.35 -12.50 -4.10
CA VAL A 67 -1.42 -13.90 -3.65
C VAL A 67 -1.21 -14.00 -2.14
N GLN A 68 -0.34 -13.15 -1.58
CA GLN A 68 -0.13 -13.00 -0.15
C GLN A 68 -0.03 -11.52 0.21
N LEU A 69 -0.63 -11.14 1.34
CA LEU A 69 -0.47 -9.83 1.97
C LEU A 69 -0.06 -10.08 3.41
N ALA A 70 1.11 -9.57 3.79
CA ALA A 70 1.56 -9.62 5.17
C ALA A 70 1.82 -8.24 5.72
N ALA A 71 1.57 -8.05 7.01
CA ALA A 71 1.94 -6.85 7.73
C ALA A 71 2.33 -7.15 9.18
N VAL A 72 3.31 -6.41 9.73
CA VAL A 72 3.72 -6.52 11.13
C VAL A 72 3.95 -5.16 11.77
N SER A 73 3.65 -5.07 13.06
CA SER A 73 4.07 -3.95 13.91
C SER A 73 4.33 -4.45 15.34
N GLY A 74 5.60 -4.45 15.74
CA GLY A 74 6.01 -5.08 16.99
C GLY A 74 5.71 -6.58 16.97
N SER A 75 4.85 -7.04 17.88
CA SER A 75 4.37 -8.42 17.97
C SER A 75 3.09 -8.69 17.15
N HIS A 76 2.40 -7.64 16.69
CA HIS A 76 1.16 -7.80 15.92
C HIS A 76 1.48 -8.26 14.50
N THR A 77 0.74 -9.25 14.01
CA THR A 77 0.96 -9.86 12.71
C THR A 77 -0.36 -10.05 11.97
N LEU A 78 -0.37 -9.65 10.70
CA LEU A 78 -1.38 -9.99 9.71
C LEU A 78 -0.72 -10.82 8.61
N ASN A 79 -1.31 -11.95 8.24
CA ASN A 79 -0.80 -12.79 7.15
C ASN A 79 -1.98 -13.44 6.42
N LEU A 80 -2.29 -12.93 5.23
CA LEU A 80 -3.47 -13.31 4.47
C LEU A 80 -3.05 -13.88 3.12
N PHE A 81 -3.79 -14.89 2.66
CA PHE A 81 -3.60 -15.52 1.35
C PHE A 81 -4.87 -15.41 0.50
N MET A 82 -4.70 -15.32 -0.81
CA MET A 82 -5.79 -15.14 -1.78
C MET A 82 -5.56 -16.07 -2.97
N VAL A 83 -6.62 -16.70 -3.46
CA VAL A 83 -6.57 -17.38 -4.76
C VAL A 83 -6.60 -16.29 -5.84
N PRO A 84 -5.55 -16.13 -6.66
CA PRO A 84 -5.54 -15.13 -7.71
C PRO A 84 -6.52 -15.46 -8.83
N ARG A 85 -7.02 -14.44 -9.53
CA ARG A 85 -7.92 -14.55 -10.69
C ARG A 85 -7.15 -14.87 -11.96
N CYS A 86 -5.87 -14.50 -12.02
CA CYS A 86 -4.97 -14.82 -13.12
C CYS A 86 -3.99 -15.94 -12.77
N ARG A 87 -3.32 -16.48 -13.80
CA ARG A 87 -2.28 -17.51 -13.61
C ARG A 87 -1.08 -16.89 -12.89
N ILE A 88 -0.46 -17.67 -12.01
CA ILE A 88 0.83 -17.33 -11.43
C ILE A 88 1.91 -17.60 -12.47
N ASP A 89 2.73 -16.59 -12.76
CA ASP A 89 3.86 -16.69 -13.66
C ASP A 89 4.83 -17.79 -13.20
N PRO A 90 5.44 -18.57 -14.12
CA PRO A 90 6.38 -19.61 -13.75
C PRO A 90 7.56 -19.10 -12.90
N GLY A 91 8.00 -17.85 -13.14
CA GLY A 91 9.03 -17.18 -12.34
C GLY A 91 8.56 -16.93 -10.90
N ALA A 92 7.40 -16.27 -10.74
CA ALA A 92 6.82 -16.00 -9.42
C ALA A 92 6.55 -17.30 -8.65
N SER A 93 5.99 -18.33 -9.30
CA SER A 93 5.74 -19.63 -8.68
C SER A 93 7.01 -20.34 -8.20
N ARG A 94 8.11 -20.21 -8.94
CA ARG A 94 9.41 -20.81 -8.58
C ARG A 94 10.02 -20.15 -7.34
N VAL A 95 9.89 -18.83 -7.27
CA VAL A 95 10.50 -17.99 -6.23
C VAL A 95 9.70 -18.05 -4.93
N THR A 96 8.37 -17.89 -5.01
CA THR A 96 7.46 -17.86 -3.85
C THR A 96 6.98 -19.24 -3.40
N GLY A 97 7.05 -20.24 -4.28
CA GLY A 97 6.49 -21.57 -4.03
C GLY A 97 4.96 -21.66 -4.13
N PHE A 98 4.26 -20.59 -4.51
CA PHE A 98 2.80 -20.61 -4.69
C PHE A 98 2.37 -21.32 -5.97
N LYS A 99 1.30 -22.13 -5.85
CA LYS A 99 0.63 -22.79 -6.98
C LYS A 99 -0.87 -22.85 -6.75
N VAL A 100 -1.66 -22.65 -7.81
CA VAL A 100 -3.10 -22.88 -7.78
C VAL A 100 -3.41 -24.24 -8.40
N ARG A 101 -4.20 -25.07 -7.70
CA ARG A 101 -4.73 -26.35 -8.22
C ARG A 101 -6.18 -26.50 -7.80
N ARG A 102 -7.07 -26.77 -8.77
CA ARG A 102 -8.52 -26.95 -8.52
C ARG A 102 -9.10 -25.81 -7.65
N GLN A 103 -8.81 -24.57 -8.02
CA GLN A 103 -9.25 -23.34 -7.32
C GLN A 103 -8.77 -23.20 -5.86
N ARG A 104 -7.74 -23.95 -5.45
CA ARG A 104 -7.12 -23.84 -4.13
C ARG A 104 -5.67 -23.38 -4.26
N LEU A 105 -5.25 -22.50 -3.37
CA LEU A 105 -3.86 -22.06 -3.28
C LEU A 105 -3.04 -23.04 -2.44
N PHE A 106 -1.82 -23.32 -2.90
CA PHE A 106 -0.84 -24.13 -2.21
C PHE A 106 0.47 -23.36 -2.09
N LEU A 107 1.08 -23.42 -0.90
CA LEU A 107 2.45 -22.97 -0.64
C LEU A 107 3.31 -24.21 -0.43
N HIS A 108 4.35 -24.39 -1.25
CA HIS A 108 5.23 -25.57 -1.18
C HIS A 108 4.48 -26.92 -1.09
N ARG A 109 3.45 -27.09 -1.92
CA ARG A 109 2.57 -28.27 -1.99
C ARG A 109 1.62 -28.46 -0.80
N ARG A 110 1.59 -27.55 0.18
CA ARG A 110 0.62 -27.56 1.28
C ARG A 110 -0.52 -26.57 1.00
N PRO A 111 -1.79 -26.97 1.13
CA PRO A 111 -2.91 -26.04 0.95
C PRO A 111 -2.88 -24.97 2.04
N VAL A 112 -3.22 -23.73 1.68
CA VAL A 112 -3.37 -22.62 2.62
C VAL A 112 -4.82 -22.14 2.66
N LEU A 113 -5.26 -21.64 3.82
CA LEU A 113 -6.55 -20.98 3.93
C LEU A 113 -6.49 -19.62 3.24
N THR A 114 -7.52 -19.30 2.47
CA THR A 114 -7.57 -18.10 1.66
C THR A 114 -8.81 -17.27 1.96
N ASN A 115 -8.69 -15.96 1.76
CA ASN A 115 -9.77 -14.99 1.84
C ASN A 115 -10.09 -14.48 0.43
N SER A 116 -11.25 -13.86 0.25
CA SER A 116 -11.45 -13.00 -0.92
C SER A 116 -10.54 -11.78 -0.85
N LEU A 117 -10.20 -11.20 -2.00
CA LEU A 117 -9.37 -10.00 -2.06
C LEU A 117 -9.98 -8.83 -1.26
N LYS A 118 -11.31 -8.64 -1.32
CA LYS A 118 -12.01 -7.60 -0.57
C LYS A 118 -11.90 -7.81 0.94
N GLU A 119 -12.12 -9.03 1.44
CA GLU A 119 -11.95 -9.36 2.86
C GLU A 119 -10.52 -9.11 3.34
N ALA A 120 -9.54 -9.42 2.50
CA ALA A 120 -8.14 -9.19 2.84
C ALA A 120 -7.81 -7.68 2.96
N LEU A 121 -8.32 -6.86 2.03
CA LEU A 121 -8.14 -5.41 2.09
C LEU A 121 -8.83 -4.77 3.31
N VAL A 122 -10.07 -5.19 3.61
CA VAL A 122 -10.79 -4.71 4.81
C VAL A 122 -10.07 -5.13 6.09
N SER A 123 -9.56 -6.37 6.15
CA SER A 123 -8.78 -6.85 7.29
C SER A 123 -7.48 -6.06 7.44
N PHE A 124 -6.81 -5.72 6.34
CA PHE A 124 -5.62 -4.88 6.38
C PHE A 124 -5.93 -3.47 6.88
N ILE A 125 -6.96 -2.79 6.36
CA ILE A 125 -7.40 -1.47 6.84
C ILE A 125 -7.75 -1.49 8.33
N THR A 126 -8.41 -2.57 8.78
CA THR A 126 -8.76 -2.77 10.20
C THR A 126 -7.51 -2.93 11.06
N PHE A 127 -6.56 -3.75 10.62
CA PHE A 127 -5.25 -3.93 11.28
C PHE A 127 -4.51 -2.60 11.42
N LEU A 128 -4.50 -1.76 10.37
CA LEU A 128 -3.88 -0.43 10.44
C LEU A 128 -4.54 0.50 11.47
N GLY A 129 -5.86 0.36 11.67
CA GLY A 129 -6.61 1.13 12.66
C GLY A 129 -6.18 0.88 14.10
N MET A 130 -5.56 -0.28 14.40
CA MET A 130 -4.98 -0.57 15.71
C MET A 130 -3.81 0.36 16.08
N PHE A 131 -3.24 1.03 15.07
CA PHE A 131 -2.06 1.89 15.21
C PHE A 131 -2.38 3.37 14.88
N GLY A 132 -3.66 3.74 14.88
CA GLY A 132 -4.16 5.06 14.54
C GLY A 132 -3.96 5.41 13.07
N ARG A 133 -2.80 5.96 12.74
CA ARG A 133 -2.41 6.36 11.38
C ARG A 133 -0.93 6.05 11.13
N PRO A 134 -0.53 4.78 11.03
CA PRO A 134 0.88 4.43 10.91
C PRO A 134 1.52 4.91 9.60
N ILE A 135 2.85 5.02 9.60
CA ILE A 135 3.64 5.01 8.36
C ILE A 135 3.78 3.55 7.91
N LEU A 136 3.44 3.29 6.65
CA LEU A 136 3.63 1.98 6.04
C LEU A 136 5.02 1.87 5.43
N VAL A 137 5.82 0.95 5.94
CA VAL A 137 7.19 0.70 5.47
C VAL A 137 7.21 -0.59 4.66
N GLY A 138 7.90 -0.56 3.54
CA GLY A 138 8.21 -1.76 2.77
C GLY A 138 9.50 -1.58 2.00
N HIS A 139 9.97 -2.61 1.30
CA HIS A 139 11.22 -2.56 0.57
C HIS A 139 11.00 -2.49 -0.94
N ASN A 140 11.40 -1.39 -1.59
CA ASN A 140 11.14 -1.10 -3.00
C ASN A 140 9.64 -0.97 -3.35
N ILE A 141 8.81 -0.71 -2.35
CA ILE A 141 7.34 -0.69 -2.48
C ILE A 141 6.82 0.45 -3.34
N ARG A 142 7.56 1.57 -3.47
CA ARG A 142 7.07 2.74 -4.21
C ARG A 142 6.87 2.42 -5.70
N ARG A 143 7.68 1.51 -6.23
CA ARG A 143 7.69 1.15 -7.66
C ARG A 143 6.82 -0.04 -8.00
N PHE A 144 6.33 -0.79 -7.01
CA PHE A 144 5.59 -2.02 -7.27
C PHE A 144 4.40 -2.19 -6.33
N ASP A 145 4.62 -2.54 -5.07
CA ASP A 145 3.58 -2.91 -4.11
C ASP A 145 2.52 -1.82 -3.97
N CYS A 146 2.93 -0.56 -3.88
CA CYS A 146 1.99 0.56 -3.75
C CYS A 146 1.14 0.75 -5.01
N LEU A 147 1.66 0.42 -6.20
CA LEU A 147 0.88 0.48 -7.45
C LEU A 147 -0.16 -0.63 -7.51
N VAL A 148 0.22 -1.85 -7.09
CA VAL A 148 -0.68 -3.00 -6.99
C VAL A 148 -1.76 -2.73 -5.95
N LEU A 149 -1.36 -2.25 -4.76
CA LEU A 149 -2.26 -1.91 -3.65
C LEU A 149 -3.23 -0.80 -4.04
N ALA A 150 -2.76 0.29 -4.65
CA ALA A 150 -3.62 1.39 -5.09
C ALA A 150 -4.68 0.90 -6.09
N ARG A 151 -4.29 0.09 -7.08
CA ARG A 151 -5.22 -0.47 -8.07
C ARG A 151 -6.31 -1.32 -7.42
N VAL A 152 -5.96 -2.23 -6.51
CA VAL A 152 -6.97 -3.09 -5.87
C VAL A 152 -7.84 -2.31 -4.87
N LEU A 153 -7.30 -1.27 -4.22
CA LEU A 153 -8.10 -0.38 -3.38
C LEU A 153 -9.12 0.41 -4.21
N ASP A 154 -8.71 0.90 -5.38
CA ASP A 154 -9.60 1.59 -6.33
C ASP A 154 -10.70 0.64 -6.84
N GLU A 155 -10.35 -0.61 -7.18
CA GLU A 155 -11.28 -1.65 -7.64
C GLU A 155 -12.46 -1.87 -6.67
N PHE A 156 -12.21 -1.80 -5.36
CA PHE A 156 -13.23 -2.01 -4.33
C PHE A 156 -13.77 -0.72 -3.69
N GLY A 157 -13.38 0.46 -4.19
CA GLY A 157 -13.78 1.75 -3.61
C GLY A 157 -13.26 1.97 -2.18
N LEU A 158 -12.15 1.34 -1.81
CA LEU A 158 -11.57 1.37 -0.45
C LEU A 158 -10.45 2.40 -0.28
N LYS A 159 -10.01 3.06 -1.35
CA LYS A 159 -8.83 3.94 -1.35
C LYS A 159 -8.95 5.11 -0.36
N ALA A 160 -10.07 5.82 -0.34
CA ALA A 160 -10.27 6.95 0.57
C ALA A 160 -10.24 6.50 2.05
N VAL A 161 -10.91 5.39 2.36
CA VAL A 161 -10.91 4.80 3.71
C VAL A 161 -9.50 4.38 4.11
N PHE A 162 -8.77 3.73 3.20
CA PHE A 162 -7.38 3.33 3.42
C PHE A 162 -6.48 4.56 3.68
N GLN A 163 -6.57 5.61 2.85
CA GLN A 163 -5.76 6.83 3.00
C GLN A 163 -6.01 7.54 4.34
N ALA A 164 -7.24 7.48 4.86
CA ALA A 164 -7.56 8.01 6.18
C ALA A 164 -6.88 7.24 7.32
N ARG A 165 -6.48 5.97 7.10
CA ARG A 165 -5.85 5.10 8.10
C ARG A 165 -4.32 5.10 8.08
N VAL A 166 -3.68 5.90 7.23
CA VAL A 166 -2.21 5.95 7.15
C VAL A 166 -1.70 7.39 7.23
N ALA A 167 -0.50 7.58 7.81
CA ALA A 167 0.22 8.86 7.76
C ALA A 167 0.99 9.01 6.45
N GLY A 168 1.41 7.90 5.84
CA GLY A 168 2.16 7.88 4.60
C GLY A 168 2.82 6.52 4.37
N PHE A 169 3.63 6.46 3.33
CA PHE A 169 4.43 5.29 2.94
C PHE A 169 5.90 5.65 2.97
N LEU A 170 6.76 4.71 3.34
CA LEU A 170 8.20 4.87 3.30
C LEU A 170 8.81 3.69 2.55
N ASP A 171 9.56 3.99 1.49
CA ASP A 171 10.32 2.99 0.77
C ASP A 171 11.70 2.83 1.42
N SER A 172 11.94 1.67 2.02
CA SER A 172 13.17 1.40 2.76
C SER A 172 14.40 1.22 1.86
N LEU A 173 14.23 0.97 0.56
CA LEU A 173 15.36 0.82 -0.37
C LEU A 173 16.18 2.11 -0.53
N PRO A 174 15.59 3.27 -0.93
CA PRO A 174 16.33 4.53 -1.00
C PRO A 174 16.79 5.00 0.38
N LEU A 175 16.02 4.76 1.45
CA LEU A 175 16.44 5.04 2.83
C LEU A 175 17.73 4.28 3.19
N ALA A 176 17.76 2.97 2.96
CA ALA A 176 18.93 2.15 3.26
C ALA A 176 20.15 2.58 2.44
N ARG A 177 19.97 2.95 1.17
CA ARG A 177 21.04 3.51 0.33
C ARG A 177 21.65 4.78 0.91
N GLN A 178 20.82 5.67 1.46
CA GLN A 178 21.30 6.89 2.10
C GLN A 178 22.05 6.58 3.41
N LEU A 179 21.50 5.73 4.26
CA LEU A 179 22.08 5.41 5.58
C LEU A 179 23.39 4.61 5.47
N LEU A 180 23.52 3.78 4.44
CA LEU A 180 24.67 2.89 4.25
C LEU A 180 25.54 3.32 3.07
N LYS A 181 25.46 4.58 2.63
CA LYS A 181 26.21 5.09 1.46
C LYS A 181 27.73 4.86 1.56
N ASP A 182 28.28 4.91 2.77
CA ASP A 182 29.71 4.79 3.05
C ASP A 182 30.14 3.36 3.46
N SER A 183 29.22 2.39 3.39
CA SER A 183 29.47 0.99 3.82
C SER A 183 30.20 0.11 2.79
N GLY A 184 30.39 0.59 1.56
CA GLY A 184 30.96 -0.19 0.47
C GLY A 184 30.05 -1.30 -0.10
N LEU A 185 28.78 -1.35 0.32
CA LEU A 185 27.83 -2.37 -0.13
C LEU A 185 27.49 -2.27 -1.62
N GLN A 186 27.56 -3.41 -2.30
CA GLN A 186 27.25 -3.53 -3.74
C GLN A 186 25.79 -3.87 -4.01
N SER A 187 25.07 -4.43 -3.04
CA SER A 187 23.68 -4.86 -3.19
C SER A 187 22.83 -4.36 -2.03
N PHE A 188 21.67 -3.80 -2.39
CA PHE A 188 20.66 -3.32 -1.47
C PHE A 188 19.38 -4.14 -1.54
N LYS A 189 19.45 -5.38 -2.04
CA LYS A 189 18.33 -6.32 -1.87
C LYS A 189 18.12 -6.57 -0.38
N GLN A 190 16.87 -6.69 0.06
CA GLN A 190 16.54 -6.90 1.47
C GLN A 190 17.31 -8.08 2.10
N GLU A 191 17.34 -9.24 1.43
CA GLU A 191 18.09 -10.43 1.87
C GLU A 191 19.58 -10.13 2.15
N ASN A 192 20.22 -9.31 1.30
CA ASN A 192 21.62 -8.93 1.45
C ASN A 192 21.82 -7.90 2.55
N LEU A 193 20.89 -6.97 2.72
CA LEU A 193 20.90 -6.00 3.82
C LEU A 193 20.70 -6.70 5.16
N VAL A 194 19.74 -7.61 5.26
CA VAL A 194 19.49 -8.42 6.46
C VAL A 194 20.73 -9.25 6.80
N LYS A 195 21.32 -9.93 5.81
CA LYS A 195 22.55 -10.72 6.03
C LYS A 195 23.71 -9.86 6.52
N THR A 196 23.93 -8.71 5.90
CA THR A 196 25.07 -7.84 6.23
C THR A 196 24.86 -7.14 7.58
N VAL A 197 23.69 -6.54 7.80
CA VAL A 197 23.43 -5.68 8.97
C VAL A 197 23.07 -6.49 10.21
N LEU A 198 22.32 -7.58 10.04
CA LEU A 198 21.83 -8.39 11.17
C LEU A 198 22.60 -9.70 11.35
N GLY A 199 23.46 -10.08 10.40
CA GLY A 199 24.23 -11.33 10.48
C GLY A 199 23.39 -12.61 10.29
N VAL A 200 22.15 -12.50 9.82
CA VAL A 200 21.21 -13.64 9.69
C VAL A 200 20.68 -13.79 8.27
N SER A 201 20.28 -15.00 7.90
CA SER A 201 19.53 -15.28 6.67
C SER A 201 18.11 -15.69 7.02
N TYR A 202 17.18 -15.53 6.08
CA TYR A 202 15.78 -15.89 6.26
C TYR A 202 15.19 -16.44 4.96
N ALA A 203 14.01 -17.03 5.02
CA ALA A 203 13.28 -17.50 3.85
C ALA A 203 12.68 -16.30 3.11
N ALA A 204 13.46 -15.67 2.23
CA ALA A 204 12.97 -14.62 1.34
C ALA A 204 11.90 -15.16 0.38
N HIS A 205 11.06 -14.26 -0.12
CA HIS A 205 9.92 -14.59 -0.99
C HIS A 205 8.79 -15.29 -0.26
N ASN A 206 8.60 -14.84 0.98
CA ASN A 206 7.42 -15.09 1.78
C ASN A 206 7.11 -13.78 2.48
N ALA A 207 6.02 -13.10 2.07
CA ALA A 207 5.71 -11.76 2.57
C ALA A 207 5.79 -11.64 4.10
N LEU A 208 5.37 -12.66 4.87
CA LEU A 208 5.47 -12.62 6.34
C LEU A 208 6.93 -12.65 6.82
N ALA A 209 7.76 -13.53 6.28
CA ALA A 209 9.17 -13.59 6.63
C ALA A 209 9.91 -12.30 6.18
N ASP A 210 9.55 -11.77 5.01
CA ASP A 210 10.09 -10.52 4.49
C ASP A 210 9.77 -9.34 5.41
N VAL A 211 8.52 -9.14 5.85
CA VAL A 211 8.19 -8.02 6.74
C VAL A 211 8.76 -8.18 8.15
N GLN A 212 8.90 -9.41 8.65
CA GLN A 212 9.54 -9.67 9.94
C GLN A 212 11.05 -9.35 9.89
N ALA A 213 11.71 -9.68 8.79
CA ALA A 213 13.11 -9.35 8.57
C ALA A 213 13.29 -7.84 8.36
N LEU A 214 12.39 -7.21 7.59
CA LEU A 214 12.41 -5.77 7.34
C LEU A 214 12.21 -4.96 8.62
N GLN A 215 11.29 -5.37 9.51
CA GLN A 215 11.10 -4.72 10.80
C GLN A 215 12.41 -4.68 11.61
N LYS A 216 13.09 -5.82 11.72
CA LYS A 216 14.37 -5.92 12.43
C LYS A 216 15.45 -5.05 11.78
N LEU A 217 15.52 -5.09 10.44
CA LEU A 217 16.48 -4.31 9.67
C LEU A 217 16.25 -2.80 9.87
N TYR A 218 15.01 -2.34 9.75
CA TYR A 218 14.65 -0.93 9.91
C TYR A 218 15.07 -0.39 11.28
N TRP A 219 14.82 -1.14 12.35
CA TRP A 219 15.23 -0.73 13.70
C TRP A 219 16.75 -0.78 13.90
N ALA A 220 17.46 -1.72 13.27
CA ALA A 220 18.93 -1.74 13.30
C ALA A 220 19.56 -0.58 12.52
N LEU A 221 18.92 -0.11 11.45
CA LEU A 221 19.36 1.05 10.67
C LEU A 221 19.16 2.39 11.39
N ARG A 222 18.28 2.44 12.41
CA ARG A 222 18.00 3.62 13.26
C ARG A 222 17.80 4.92 12.45
N PRO A 223 16.86 4.96 11.48
CA PRO A 223 16.60 6.18 10.72
C PRO A 223 16.16 7.32 11.65
N THR A 224 16.69 8.52 11.44
CA THR A 224 16.27 9.72 12.17
C THR A 224 14.93 10.25 11.65
N ALA A 225 14.25 11.12 12.41
CA ALA A 225 13.02 11.76 11.95
C ALA A 225 13.17 12.48 10.61
N GLY A 226 14.31 13.14 10.38
CA GLY A 226 14.62 13.79 9.09
C GLY A 226 14.72 12.80 7.93
N HIS A 227 15.34 11.64 8.15
CA HIS A 227 15.38 10.56 7.15
C HIS A 227 13.97 10.04 6.84
N ILE A 228 13.16 9.81 7.88
CA ILE A 228 11.78 9.33 7.71
C ILE A 228 10.97 10.34 6.89
N GLN A 229 11.01 11.63 7.26
CA GLN A 229 10.30 12.69 6.56
C GLN A 229 10.72 12.79 5.08
N GLN A 230 12.02 12.71 4.80
CA GLN A 230 12.57 12.81 3.44
C GLN A 230 12.12 11.66 2.52
N HIS A 231 11.96 10.45 3.06
CA HIS A 231 11.61 9.25 2.28
C HIS A 231 10.14 8.86 2.36
N THR A 232 9.31 9.68 3.01
CA THR A 232 7.86 9.45 3.12
C THR A 232 7.12 10.03 1.91
N PHE A 233 6.13 9.30 1.40
CA PHE A 233 5.28 9.69 0.28
C PHE A 233 3.81 9.27 0.48
N SER A 234 2.89 9.83 -0.31
CA SER A 234 1.47 9.46 -0.30
C SER A 234 1.09 8.64 -1.54
N LEU A 235 -0.02 7.89 -1.49
CA LEU A 235 -0.52 7.18 -2.68
C LEU A 235 -0.82 8.13 -3.84
N ASP A 236 -1.30 9.35 -3.58
CA ASP A 236 -1.62 10.33 -4.63
C ASP A 236 -0.37 10.75 -5.41
N SER A 237 0.80 10.75 -4.77
CA SER A 237 2.08 11.08 -5.39
C SER A 237 2.59 10.02 -6.37
N LEU A 238 1.94 8.86 -6.47
CA LEU A 238 2.33 7.79 -7.40
C LEU A 238 1.88 8.08 -8.83
N ASN A 239 0.76 8.78 -9.01
CA ASN A 239 0.18 9.08 -10.32
C ASN A 239 0.90 10.21 -11.07
N THR A 240 1.61 11.08 -10.35
CA THR A 240 2.40 12.17 -10.93
C THR A 240 3.74 11.70 -11.50
N ALA A 241 4.24 10.53 -11.11
CA ALA A 241 5.50 9.97 -11.62
C ALA A 241 5.35 9.23 -12.97
N THR A 242 4.12 8.92 -13.40
CA THR A 242 3.84 8.22 -14.67
C THR A 242 3.59 9.15 -15.85
N VAL A 243 3.46 10.46 -15.63
CA VAL A 243 3.41 11.45 -16.72
C VAL A 243 4.82 11.97 -16.96
N LYS A 244 5.59 11.31 -17.83
CA LYS A 244 6.66 12.02 -18.53
C LYS A 244 5.98 13.11 -19.35
N PRO A 245 6.44 14.38 -19.31
CA PRO A 245 5.95 15.36 -20.26
C PRO A 245 6.29 14.83 -21.65
N VAL A 246 5.28 14.52 -22.44
CA VAL A 246 5.44 14.30 -23.87
C VAL A 246 5.91 15.65 -24.41
N ARG A 247 7.20 15.75 -24.75
CA ARG A 247 7.66 16.81 -25.65
C ARG A 247 7.05 16.51 -27.00
N LEU A 248 5.93 17.16 -27.30
CA LEU A 248 5.49 17.31 -28.68
C LEU A 248 6.61 18.06 -29.42
N PRO A 249 7.06 17.59 -30.60
CA PRO A 249 8.01 18.33 -31.40
C PRO A 249 7.34 19.66 -31.81
N GLY A 250 7.93 20.78 -31.41
CA GLY A 250 7.58 22.08 -31.98
C GLY A 250 6.63 22.97 -31.18
N GLN A 251 6.76 23.06 -29.85
CA GLN A 251 6.27 24.24 -29.12
C GLN A 251 7.27 24.73 -28.07
N SER A 252 8.24 25.51 -28.53
CA SER A 252 8.94 26.48 -27.69
C SER A 252 8.05 27.72 -27.52
N ASN A 253 7.88 28.17 -26.26
CA ASN A 253 7.53 29.55 -25.86
C ASN A 253 6.07 29.91 -25.50
N LEU A 254 5.23 28.97 -25.06
CA LEU A 254 3.89 29.33 -24.51
C LEU A 254 3.85 29.52 -22.99
N CYS A 255 4.80 28.96 -22.22
CA CYS A 255 4.80 29.07 -20.75
C CYS A 255 5.45 30.37 -20.23
N GLU A 256 6.32 31.04 -21.01
CA GLU A 256 6.94 32.31 -20.61
C GLU A 256 6.00 33.53 -20.81
N ASN A 257 4.97 33.41 -21.65
CA ASN A 257 4.09 34.53 -21.98
C ASN A 257 2.93 34.72 -20.99
N PHE A 258 2.58 33.72 -20.18
CA PHE A 258 1.56 33.88 -19.12
C PHE A 258 2.09 34.62 -17.89
N GLN A 259 3.40 34.56 -17.62
CA GLN A 259 4.00 35.29 -16.49
C GLN A 259 4.27 36.77 -16.76
N LYS A 260 4.23 37.21 -18.03
CA LYS A 260 4.41 38.64 -18.39
C LYS A 260 3.10 39.44 -18.42
N ALA A 261 1.93 38.80 -18.39
CA ALA A 261 0.64 39.48 -18.51
C ALA A 261 -0.03 39.85 -17.17
N VAL A 262 0.51 39.42 -16.02
CA VAL A 262 -0.11 39.71 -14.71
C VAL A 262 0.94 40.24 -13.73
N LYS A 263 1.06 41.57 -13.61
CA LYS A 263 1.73 42.20 -12.47
C LYS A 263 0.75 42.25 -11.30
N VAL A 264 0.91 41.33 -10.34
CA VAL A 264 0.26 41.44 -9.02
C VAL A 264 1.19 42.23 -8.10
N THR A 265 0.79 43.44 -7.72
CA THR A 265 1.47 44.21 -6.67
C THR A 265 0.68 44.04 -5.38
N VAL A 266 1.27 43.45 -4.34
CA VAL A 266 0.70 43.33 -3.00
C VAL A 266 1.35 44.37 -2.10
N ASN A 267 0.57 45.27 -1.49
CA ASN A 267 1.06 46.15 -0.42
C ASN A 267 0.73 45.57 0.97
N GLY A 268 1.51 46.00 1.97
CA GLY A 268 1.71 45.38 3.29
C GLY A 268 0.52 45.25 4.26
N THR A 269 -0.71 45.17 3.77
CA THR A 269 -1.90 44.86 4.58
C THR A 269 -2.78 43.74 4.00
N GLY A 270 -2.34 43.04 2.94
CA GLY A 270 -2.91 41.74 2.57
C GLY A 270 -4.31 41.74 1.93
N GLN A 271 -4.72 42.80 1.22
CA GLN A 271 -5.90 42.76 0.35
C GLN A 271 -5.55 42.96 -1.14
N VAL A 272 -6.17 42.16 -2.00
CA VAL A 272 -6.00 42.15 -3.46
C VAL A 272 -7.00 43.12 -4.11
N ILE A 273 -6.52 44.12 -4.85
CA ILE A 273 -7.37 45.10 -5.56
C ILE A 273 -7.31 44.84 -7.08
N ARG A 274 -8.43 44.35 -7.63
CA ARG A 274 -8.91 44.29 -9.04
C ARG A 274 -7.95 43.95 -10.20
N LEU A 275 -8.39 42.97 -11.00
CA LEU A 275 -7.90 42.64 -12.34
C LEU A 275 -8.38 43.69 -13.37
N LEU A 276 -7.46 44.31 -14.11
CA LEU A 276 -7.76 45.10 -15.30
C LEU A 276 -7.24 44.38 -16.54
N ASP A 277 -8.18 43.91 -17.36
CA ASP A 277 -7.90 43.30 -18.66
C ASP A 277 -7.74 44.40 -19.72
N LYS A 278 -6.62 44.42 -20.44
CA LYS A 278 -6.40 45.32 -21.58
C LYS A 278 -6.04 44.49 -22.80
N THR A 279 -7.07 43.99 -23.49
CA THR A 279 -6.93 43.57 -24.89
C THR A 279 -7.99 44.27 -25.75
N LYS A 280 -7.63 45.42 -26.34
CA LYS A 280 -8.11 45.90 -27.65
C LYS A 280 -7.10 46.91 -28.22
N GLY A 281 -6.64 46.71 -29.45
CA GLY A 281 -5.94 47.74 -30.20
C GLY A 281 -5.04 47.25 -31.33
N VAL A 282 -5.62 47.21 -32.53
CA VAL A 282 -5.05 47.12 -33.90
C VAL A 282 -4.57 45.76 -34.36
#